data_AF-A0A3D0YWZ8-F1
#
_entry.id   AF-A0A3D0YWZ8-F1
#
_cell.length_a   1.000
_cell.length_b   1.000
_cell.length_c   1.000
_cell.angle_alpha   90.00
_cell.angle_beta   90.00
_cell.angle_gamma   90.00
#
_symmetry.space_group_name_H-M   'P 1'
#
loop_
_entity.id
_entity.type
_entity.pdbx_description
1 polymer ?
#
loop_
_entity_poly.entity_id
_entity_poly.type
_entity_poly.pdbx_seq_one_letter_code
_entity_poly.pdbx_strand_id
1 'polypeptide(L)'
;MSEGGIYTIVIILVILLTVGIMSRGSCVSREEARQALETQGYSEVEILDHVWFFIGWRGCESSDAAKFTAKAQNPAGKKVEIFVCMGWPFKGATIRSK
;
A
#
# COMPACT_ATOMS: atom_id res chain seq x y z
N MET A 1 -40.08 -6.78 -13.80
CA MET A 1 -38.67 -6.36 -13.83
C MET A 1 -37.99 -7.22 -14.89
N SER A 2 -37.54 -6.65 -16.02
CA SER A 2 -36.96 -7.43 -17.13
C SER A 2 -35.64 -8.07 -16.70
N GLU A 3 -35.41 -9.33 -17.06
CA GLU A 3 -34.21 -10.10 -16.72
C GLU A 3 -32.92 -9.33 -17.11
N GLY A 4 -32.92 -8.63 -18.24
CA GLY A 4 -31.79 -7.79 -18.69
C GLY A 4 -31.47 -6.60 -17.77
N GLY A 5 -32.46 -6.08 -17.02
CA GLY A 5 -32.24 -5.00 -16.06
C GLY A 5 -31.48 -5.47 -14.81
N ILE A 6 -31.72 -6.70 -14.37
CA ILE A 6 -31.05 -7.29 -13.21
C ILE A 6 -29.56 -7.54 -13.53
N TYR A 7 -29.24 -8.10 -14.70
CA TYR A 7 -27.86 -8.31 -15.12
C TYR A 7 -27.07 -7.01 -15.22
N THR A 8 -27.68 -5.96 -15.77
CA THR A 8 -27.04 -4.64 -15.89
C THR A 8 -26.69 -4.06 -14.52
N ILE A 9 -27.60 -4.16 -13.55
CA ILE A 9 -27.37 -3.71 -12.16
C ILE A 9 -26.25 -4.52 -11.50
N VAL A 10 -26.25 -5.85 -11.67
CA VAL A 10 -25.21 -6.73 -11.11
C VAL A 10 -23.83 -6.40 -11.70
N ILE A 11 -23.74 -6.18 -13.02
CA ILE A 11 -22.48 -5.81 -13.69
C ILE A 11 -21.97 -4.47 -13.15
N ILE A 12 -22.83 -3.46 -13.02
CA ILE A 12 -22.46 -2.15 -12.47
C ILE A 12 -21.95 -2.29 -11.03
N LEU A 13 -22.64 -3.07 -10.19
CA LEU A 13 -22.22 -3.32 -8.81
C LEU A 13 -20.87 -4.02 -8.72
N VAL A 14 -20.63 -5.03 -9.56
CA VAL A 14 -19.35 -5.74 -9.63
C VAL A 14 -18.23 -4.78 -10.03
N ILE A 15 -18.45 -3.95 -11.06
CA ILE A 15 -17.47 -2.96 -11.52
C ILE A 15 -17.15 -1.97 -10.38
N LEU A 16 -18.17 -1.40 -9.73
CA LEU A 16 -17.99 -0.46 -8.62
C LEU A 16 -17.23 -1.10 -7.45
N LEU A 17 -17.55 -2.34 -7.10
CA LEU A 17 -16.82 -3.09 -6.06
C LEU A 17 -15.35 -3.30 -6.43
N THR A 18 -15.07 -3.73 -7.67
CA THR A 18 -13.69 -3.91 -8.12
C THR A 18 -12.91 -2.60 -8.11
N VAL A 19 -13.49 -1.50 -8.59
CA VAL A 19 -12.85 -0.19 -8.57
C VAL A 19 -12.58 0.28 -7.13
N GLY A 20 -13.56 0.14 -6.23
CA GLY A 20 -13.41 0.50 -4.83
C GLY A 20 -12.32 -0.30 -4.09
N ILE A 21 -12.17 -1.59 -4.42
CA ILE A 21 -11.12 -2.45 -3.86
C ILE A 21 -9.73 -2.05 -4.39
N MET A 22 -9.64 -1.60 -5.64
CA MET A 22 -8.38 -1.18 -6.25
C MET A 22 -7.94 0.23 -5.82
N SER A 23 -8.87 1.11 -5.46
CA SER A 23 -8.55 2.45 -4.94
C SER A 23 -8.08 2.47 -3.48
N ARG A 24 -8.02 1.34 -2.78
CA ARG A 24 -7.57 1.28 -1.37
C ARG A 24 -6.16 1.86 -1.15
N GLY A 25 -5.29 1.77 -2.15
CA GLY A 25 -3.94 2.33 -2.09
C GLY A 25 -3.88 3.85 -2.08
N SER A 26 -4.92 4.56 -2.58
CA SER A 26 -4.93 6.04 -2.59
C SER A 26 -5.17 6.66 -1.22
N CYS A 27 -5.70 5.89 -0.28
CA CYS A 27 -5.86 6.33 1.11
C CYS A 27 -4.56 6.22 1.91
N VAL A 28 -3.52 5.60 1.35
CA VAL A 28 -2.22 5.47 2.01
C VAL A 28 -1.25 6.51 1.47
N SER A 29 -0.81 7.41 2.35
CA SER A 29 0.08 8.51 2.00
C SER A 29 1.56 8.18 2.22
N ARG A 30 2.45 8.90 1.52
CA ARG A 30 3.90 8.84 1.76
C ARG A 30 4.26 9.25 3.19
N GLU A 31 3.46 10.14 3.78
CA GLU A 31 3.66 10.64 5.12
C GLU A 31 3.41 9.58 6.18
N GLU A 32 2.36 8.75 6.02
CA GLU A 32 2.14 7.59 6.91
C GLU A 32 3.27 6.57 6.80
N ALA A 33 3.80 6.34 5.59
CA ALA A 33 4.97 5.46 5.41
C ALA A 33 6.22 6.03 6.10
N ARG A 34 6.44 7.35 6.03
CA ARG A 34 7.54 8.03 6.75
C ARG A 34 7.38 7.89 8.27
N GLN A 35 6.19 8.16 8.78
CA GLN A 35 5.89 8.04 10.21
C GLN A 35 6.06 6.60 10.72
N ALA A 36 5.67 5.60 9.92
CA ALA A 36 5.88 4.20 10.26
C ALA A 36 7.37 3.85 10.39
N LEU A 37 8.22 4.38 9.51
CA LEU A 37 9.68 4.23 9.59
C LEU A 37 10.25 4.91 10.84
N GLU A 38 9.82 6.15 11.11
CA GLU A 38 10.28 6.92 12.27
C GLU A 38 9.86 6.27 13.59
N THR A 39 8.64 5.73 13.66
CA THR A 39 8.14 4.97 14.82
C THR A 39 9.01 3.74 15.12
N GLN A 40 9.67 3.20 14.09
CA GLN A 40 10.54 2.02 14.18
C GLN A 40 12.02 2.40 14.39
N GLY A 41 12.30 3.68 14.65
CA GLY A 41 13.63 4.19 14.99
C GLY A 41 14.51 4.50 13.79
N TYR A 42 13.96 4.54 12.58
CA TYR A 42 14.68 5.04 11.42
C TYR A 42 14.71 6.57 11.39
N SER A 43 15.80 7.14 10.90
CA SER A 43 16.00 8.59 10.73
C SER A 43 16.43 8.91 9.29
N GLU A 44 16.48 10.19 8.92
CA GLU A 44 16.83 10.62 7.55
C GLU A 44 16.01 9.91 6.46
N VAL A 45 14.69 9.75 6.70
CA VAL A 45 13.82 8.98 5.81
C VAL A 45 13.53 9.77 4.51
N GLU A 46 13.89 9.17 3.39
CA GLU A 46 13.63 9.68 2.03
C GLU A 46 12.81 8.63 1.24
N ILE A 47 11.57 8.96 0.91
CA ILE A 47 10.70 8.10 0.09
C ILE A 47 11.06 8.28 -1.39
N LEU A 48 11.68 7.27 -1.99
CA LEU A 48 12.14 7.29 -3.38
C LEU A 48 11.01 6.98 -4.36
N ASP A 49 10.21 5.96 -4.04
CA ASP A 49 9.20 5.44 -4.95
C ASP A 49 7.97 4.92 -4.20
N HIS A 50 6.85 4.82 -4.92
CA HIS A 50 5.59 4.32 -4.41
C HIS A 50 4.83 3.55 -5.49
N VAL A 51 4.25 2.42 -5.10
CA VAL A 51 3.50 1.54 -5.99
C VAL A 51 2.20 1.12 -5.32
N TRP A 52 1.08 1.35 -5.99
CA TRP A 52 -0.26 1.00 -5.50
C TRP A 52 -0.84 -0.28 -6.13
N PHE A 53 -0.25 -0.75 -7.23
CA PHE A 53 -0.78 -1.88 -8.00
C PHE A 53 0.17 -3.09 -7.98
N PHE A 54 -0.40 -4.29 -8.03
CA PHE A 54 0.33 -5.57 -8.10
C PHE A 54 1.44 -5.73 -7.04
N ILE A 55 1.20 -5.18 -5.86
CA ILE A 55 2.14 -5.15 -4.73
C ILE A 55 2.48 -6.54 -4.20
N GLY A 56 1.53 -7.49 -4.28
CA GLY A 56 1.76 -8.91 -3.99
C GLY A 56 2.90 -9.54 -4.82
N TRP A 57 3.09 -9.10 -6.07
CA TRP A 57 4.20 -9.56 -6.92
C TRP A 57 5.48 -8.75 -6.76
N ARG A 58 5.44 -7.66 -5.99
CA ARG A 58 6.57 -6.74 -5.77
C ARG A 58 7.22 -6.90 -4.39
N GLY A 59 6.97 -8.04 -3.72
CA GLY A 59 7.58 -8.41 -2.44
C GLY A 59 6.78 -8.02 -1.19
N CYS A 60 5.62 -7.39 -1.36
CA CYS A 60 4.62 -7.21 -0.31
C CYS A 60 3.60 -8.36 -0.37
N GLU A 61 2.73 -8.47 0.62
CA GLU A 61 1.65 -9.46 0.60
C GLU A 61 0.53 -9.00 -0.35
N SER A 62 -0.23 -9.96 -0.89
CA SER A 62 -1.39 -9.66 -1.75
C SER A 62 -2.49 -8.86 -1.03
N SER A 63 -2.47 -8.87 0.31
CA SER A 63 -3.38 -8.13 1.17
C SER A 63 -2.95 -6.68 1.43
N ASP A 64 -1.72 -6.30 1.05
CA ASP A 64 -1.26 -4.92 1.17
C ASP A 64 -1.94 -4.02 0.13
N ALA A 65 -2.02 -2.72 0.44
CA ALA A 65 -2.64 -1.69 -0.37
C ALA A 65 -1.61 -0.78 -1.08
N ALA A 66 -0.40 -0.63 -0.54
CA ALA A 66 0.69 0.10 -1.18
C ALA A 66 2.08 -0.44 -0.78
N LYS A 67 3.08 -0.19 -1.63
CA LYS A 67 4.49 -0.40 -1.35
C LYS A 67 5.22 0.93 -1.52
N PHE A 68 5.97 1.35 -0.52
CA PHE A 68 6.88 2.49 -0.60
C PHE A 68 8.31 2.01 -0.52
N THR A 69 9.18 2.55 -1.36
CA THR A 69 10.62 2.33 -1.27
C THR A 69 11.24 3.56 -0.62
N ALA A 70 11.99 3.35 0.46
CA ALA A 70 12.60 4.42 1.22
C ALA A 70 14.10 4.16 1.41
N LYS A 71 14.89 5.24 1.39
CA LYS A 71 16.22 5.24 2.00
C LYS A 71 16.10 5.86 3.38
N ALA A 72 16.70 5.21 4.37
CA ALA A 72 16.72 5.74 5.73
C ALA A 72 18.00 5.31 6.44
N GLN A 73 18.36 6.02 7.51
CA GLN A 73 19.36 5.59 8.45
C GLN A 73 18.71 4.70 9.51
N ASN A 74 19.26 3.51 9.73
CA ASN A 74 18.78 2.60 10.75
C ASN A 74 19.27 3.02 12.17
N PRO A 75 18.72 2.44 13.24
CA PRO A 75 19.18 2.73 14.61
C PRO A 75 20.68 2.46 14.87
N ALA A 76 21.33 1.68 14.00
CA ALA A 76 22.77 1.42 14.04
C ALA A 76 23.61 2.45 13.25
N GLY A 77 23.00 3.54 12.77
CA GLY A 77 23.67 4.63 12.06
C GLY A 77 24.00 4.34 10.58
N LYS A 78 23.57 3.20 10.03
CA LYS A 78 23.84 2.80 8.64
C LYS A 78 22.70 3.22 7.72
N LYS A 79 23.04 3.79 6.55
CA LYS A 79 22.08 4.07 5.48
C LYS A 79 21.66 2.76 4.80
N VAL A 80 20.37 2.50 4.76
CA VAL A 80 19.77 1.28 4.20
C VAL A 80 18.59 1.63 3.28
N GLU A 81 18.37 0.80 2.28
CA GLU A 81 17.18 0.86 1.43
C GLU A 81 16.18 -0.18 1.93
N ILE A 82 14.95 0.26 2.18
CA ILE A 82 13.89 -0.55 2.81
C ILE A 82 12.57 -0.36 2.07
N PHE A 83 11.72 -1.37 2.17
CA PHE A 83 10.37 -1.35 1.66
C PHE A 83 9.38 -1.22 2.81
N VAL A 84 8.39 -0.36 2.65
CA VAL A 84 7.26 -0.22 3.56
C VAL A 84 6.02 -0.72 2.83
N CYS A 85 5.55 -1.89 3.22
CA CYS A 85 4.29 -2.45 2.74
C CYS A 85 3.18 -1.94 3.65
N MET A 86 2.23 -1.21 3.09
CA MET A 86 1.14 -0.58 3.84
C MET A 86 -0.16 -1.29 3.52
N GLY A 87 -0.90 -1.68 4.54
CA GLY A 87 -2.26 -2.17 4.40
C GLY A 87 -3.32 -1.07 4.54
N TRP A 88 -4.52 -1.33 4.02
CA TRP A 88 -5.71 -0.50 4.27
C TRP A 88 -6.98 -1.36 4.10
N PRO A 89 -8.01 -1.24 4.96
CA PRO A 89 -8.14 -0.30 6.09
C PRO A 89 -7.69 -0.86 7.46
N PHE A 90 -7.52 -2.17 7.61
CA PHE A 90 -7.28 -2.81 8.91
C PHE A 90 -5.84 -3.31 9.14
N LYS A 91 -4.98 -3.22 8.12
CA LYS A 91 -3.60 -3.75 8.19
C LYS A 91 -2.63 -2.58 8.25
N GLY A 92 -1.73 -2.60 9.24
CA GLY A 92 -0.74 -1.53 9.44
C GLY A 92 0.42 -1.56 8.44
N ALA A 93 1.48 -0.83 8.79
CA ALA A 93 2.73 -0.80 8.03
C ALA A 93 3.64 -1.98 8.39
N THR A 94 4.19 -2.65 7.39
CA THR A 94 5.22 -3.69 7.54
C THR A 94 6.50 -3.23 6.85
N ILE A 95 7.59 -3.14 7.61
CA ILE A 95 8.90 -2.79 7.08
C ILE A 95 9.64 -4.06 6.69
N ARG A 96 10.19 -4.08 5.49
CA ARG A 96 11.03 -5.17 4.97
C ARG A 96 12.33 -4.60 4.44
N SER A 97 13.45 -5.27 4.69
CA SER A 97 14.69 -4.96 4.00
C SER A 97 14.59 -5.36 2.53
N LYS A 98 15.28 -4.61 1.67
CA LYS A 98 15.49 -5.02 0.28
C LYS A 98 16.40 -6.24 0.18
#